data_AF-A0AAV9XGB1-F1
#
_entry.id   AF-A0AAV9XGB1-F1
#
_cell.length_a   1.000
_cell.length_b   1.000
_cell.length_c   1.000
_cell.angle_alpha   90.00
_cell.angle_beta   90.00
_cell.angle_gamma   90.00
#
_symmetry.space_group_name_H-M   'P 1'
#
loop_
_entity.id
_entity.type
_entity.pdbx_description
1 polymer ?
#
loop_
_entity_poly.entity_id
_entity_poly.type
_entity_poly.pdbx_seq_one_letter_code
_entity_poly.pdbx_strand_id
1 'polypeptide(L)'
;MEEYALNLYSDQLPLLTDNTELLQLLLCSGFSAASSSMLFRAILFNKIDLAQILLNYHNLRFDREKYSEESGNVWEILEIPTFYEIAVGTAIDMSFSKFRLCNGCRKREGEWVCGEVCQLDELLMYAVSVNLDFTNYILRVFEWKYSSVPIRRDVLVSAVDAIPITNPSWLPEYLYRGTRMNPVSVLEELVNLGVDLSKTMVWKEKVWASENRVLQAIISCSLNAGIDIDQKLGITLDISGINFKYNVKIQVDESMRLIDIAFFRYDPTVFIFLLQHGADTAHFAPNMLSGNGFTILPEFINAVHDRNLATVEMTWRDRIHIIELSISDRIMTALDAEDTEDADHIVSRCTDASMCVDTFLEVSRWIFWPDGNCYMQNKKVMQMLRTLLQSIPNPFDDEDISNSYIISDIQGDRFDLTVLLAIDSSNVEILELLLDFRARTQSAFENKRLQIFSGISNPLMFWAGTHDVNCVKILIKLGFHINEFTISDDYYYTALAGAIYSGKMEIIFFLISKGADLYAPCGKSSSAVAEAIRLGRIDTVAFILEVEPGCYAIVLEAVMNSKYQNIKEFVQKWKPGLKGSVLDAIIGDDDETMAELCFDH
;
A
#
# COMPACT_ATOMS: atom_id res chain seq x y z
N MET A 1 12.30 -0.03 -26.82
CA MET A 1 11.32 1.09 -26.73
C MET A 1 10.04 0.73 -25.96
N GLU A 2 10.00 -0.39 -25.22
CA GLU A 2 8.98 -0.63 -24.16
C GLU A 2 9.59 -0.80 -22.76
N GLU A 3 10.88 -0.55 -22.61
CA GLU A 3 11.52 -0.18 -21.33
C GLU A 3 11.08 1.24 -20.86
N TYR A 4 10.17 1.87 -21.59
CA TYR A 4 9.61 3.19 -21.30
C TYR A 4 8.22 3.15 -20.64
N ALA A 5 7.54 2.00 -20.57
CA ALA A 5 6.17 1.94 -20.03
C ALA A 5 6.11 1.63 -18.52
N LEU A 6 7.19 1.14 -17.92
CA LEU A 6 7.36 1.01 -16.46
C LEU A 6 7.91 2.31 -15.81
N ASN A 7 8.13 3.37 -16.62
CA ASN A 7 8.44 4.73 -16.19
C ASN A 7 7.26 5.71 -16.36
N LEU A 8 6.02 5.22 -16.49
CA LEU A 8 4.84 6.08 -16.67
C LEU A 8 4.30 6.72 -15.37
N TYR A 9 5.11 6.74 -14.30
CA TYR A 9 4.95 7.74 -13.26
C TYR A 9 5.55 9.06 -13.78
N SER A 10 4.67 10.05 -13.94
CA SER A 10 4.88 11.49 -14.20
C SER A 10 5.20 12.01 -15.61
N ASP A 11 5.97 11.35 -16.47
CA ASP A 11 6.64 12.07 -17.60
C ASP A 11 6.18 11.76 -19.04
N GLN A 12 5.08 11.02 -19.26
CA GLN A 12 4.62 10.65 -20.62
C GLN A 12 3.10 10.74 -20.87
N LEU A 13 2.43 11.76 -20.32
CA LEU A 13 1.14 12.21 -20.84
C LEU A 13 1.41 13.33 -21.87
N PRO A 14 1.07 13.16 -23.16
CA PRO A 14 1.38 14.16 -24.20
C PRO A 14 0.87 15.56 -23.87
N LEU A 15 -0.29 15.65 -23.19
CA LEU A 15 -0.92 16.91 -22.81
C LEU A 15 -0.25 17.63 -21.62
N LEU A 16 0.71 17.01 -20.92
CA LEU A 16 1.49 17.65 -19.84
C LEU A 16 2.57 18.59 -20.43
N THR A 17 2.13 19.68 -21.02
CA THR A 17 2.99 20.70 -21.62
C THR A 17 2.56 22.10 -21.18
N ASP A 18 3.53 22.93 -20.80
CA ASP A 18 3.32 24.36 -20.55
C ASP A 18 3.32 25.19 -21.85
N ASN A 19 3.65 24.56 -23.00
CA ASN A 19 3.62 25.21 -24.31
C ASN A 19 2.21 25.17 -24.91
N THR A 20 1.62 26.35 -25.10
CA THR A 20 0.25 26.58 -25.61
C THR A 20 0.07 26.12 -27.07
N GLU A 21 1.06 26.34 -27.93
CA GLU A 21 1.04 25.92 -29.34
C GLU A 21 1.05 24.39 -29.44
N LEU A 22 1.93 23.75 -28.66
CA LEU A 22 2.02 22.29 -28.59
C LEU A 22 0.73 21.70 -28.01
N LEU A 23 0.17 22.32 -26.97
CA LEU A 23 -1.10 21.89 -26.38
C LEU A 23 -2.24 21.93 -27.40
N GLN A 24 -2.39 23.03 -28.15
CA GLN A 24 -3.39 23.14 -29.21
C GLN A 24 -3.19 22.10 -30.30
N LEU A 25 -1.95 21.88 -30.74
CA LEU A 25 -1.63 20.88 -31.76
C LEU A 25 -2.02 19.47 -31.29
N LEU A 26 -1.72 19.12 -30.04
CA LEU A 26 -2.05 17.81 -29.46
C LEU A 26 -3.57 17.60 -29.33
N LEU A 27 -4.30 18.61 -28.85
CA LEU A 27 -5.76 18.58 -28.76
C LEU A 27 -6.40 18.44 -30.15
N CYS A 28 -5.92 19.20 -31.14
CA CYS A 28 -6.35 19.09 -32.54
C CYS A 28 -6.01 17.71 -33.16
N SER A 29 -4.95 17.06 -32.69
CA SER A 29 -4.53 15.72 -33.12
C SER A 29 -5.27 14.59 -32.39
N GLY A 30 -6.25 14.92 -31.53
CA GLY A 30 -7.11 13.94 -30.85
C GLY A 30 -6.56 13.41 -29.52
N PHE A 31 -5.46 13.95 -29.01
CA PHE A 31 -4.99 13.62 -27.67
C PHE A 31 -5.87 14.34 -26.64
N SER A 32 -6.62 13.58 -25.83
CA SER A 32 -7.54 14.13 -24.82
C SER A 32 -7.38 13.49 -23.42
N ALA A 33 -6.53 12.48 -23.29
CA ALA A 33 -6.30 11.78 -22.02
C ALA A 33 -5.69 12.72 -20.97
N ALA A 34 -6.28 12.76 -19.77
CA ALA A 34 -5.90 13.67 -18.69
C ALA A 34 -6.17 15.17 -18.96
N SER A 35 -7.02 15.50 -19.93
CA SER A 35 -7.35 16.90 -20.27
C SER A 35 -8.05 17.65 -19.14
N SER A 36 -8.90 16.98 -18.34
CA SER A 36 -9.53 17.60 -17.17
C SER A 36 -8.52 17.79 -16.05
N SER A 37 -7.61 16.82 -15.85
CA SER A 37 -6.50 16.95 -14.91
C SER A 37 -5.55 18.09 -15.28
N MET A 38 -5.25 18.25 -16.57
CA MET A 38 -4.43 19.34 -17.06
C MET A 38 -5.12 20.70 -16.91
N LEU A 39 -6.44 20.75 -17.12
CA LEU A 39 -7.24 21.95 -16.88
C LEU A 39 -7.25 22.31 -15.40
N PHE A 40 -7.48 21.34 -14.51
CA PHE A 40 -7.41 21.54 -13.07
C PHE A 40 -6.04 22.03 -12.62
N ARG A 41 -4.96 21.44 -13.15
CA ARG A 41 -3.58 21.87 -12.92
C ARG A 41 -3.37 23.32 -13.40
N ALA A 42 -3.84 23.66 -14.60
CA ALA A 42 -3.73 25.01 -15.14
C ALA A 42 -4.47 26.03 -14.27
N ILE A 43 -5.65 25.68 -13.75
CA ILE A 43 -6.40 26.53 -12.82
C ILE A 43 -5.63 26.70 -11.50
N LEU A 44 -5.13 25.60 -10.93
CA LEU A 44 -4.40 25.61 -9.66
C LEU A 44 -3.16 26.52 -9.67
N PHE A 45 -2.41 26.49 -10.78
CA PHE A 45 -1.19 27.29 -10.97
C PHE A 45 -1.43 28.62 -11.70
N ASN A 46 -2.69 29.03 -11.85
CA ASN A 46 -3.09 30.25 -12.54
C ASN A 46 -2.47 30.39 -13.95
N LYS A 47 -2.34 29.28 -14.69
CA LYS A 47 -1.85 29.24 -16.08
C LYS A 47 -2.98 29.60 -17.03
N ILE A 48 -3.24 30.90 -17.14
CA ILE A 48 -4.38 31.47 -17.87
C ILE A 48 -4.48 30.92 -19.30
N ASP A 49 -3.41 31.01 -20.09
CA ASP A 49 -3.47 30.64 -21.52
C ASP A 49 -3.82 29.16 -21.71
N LEU A 50 -3.24 28.27 -20.90
CA LEU A 50 -3.51 26.84 -20.92
C LEU A 50 -4.95 26.55 -20.48
N ALA A 51 -5.40 27.21 -19.40
CA ALA A 51 -6.76 27.05 -18.91
C ALA A 51 -7.79 27.51 -19.93
N GLN A 52 -7.56 28.64 -20.63
CA GLN A 52 -8.46 29.12 -21.69
C GLN A 52 -8.56 28.15 -22.87
N ILE A 53 -7.43 27.59 -23.33
CA ILE A 53 -7.40 26.58 -24.40
C ILE A 53 -8.26 25.36 -24.00
N LEU A 54 -8.06 24.86 -22.78
CA LEU A 54 -8.75 23.67 -22.29
C LEU A 54 -10.23 23.93 -21.98
N LEU A 55 -10.59 25.08 -21.40
CA LEU A 55 -11.99 25.49 -21.20
C LEU A 55 -12.76 25.57 -22.52
N ASN A 56 -12.14 26.15 -23.54
CA ASN A 56 -12.72 26.20 -24.90
C ASN A 56 -12.84 24.80 -25.50
N TYR A 57 -11.82 23.94 -25.34
CA TYR A 57 -11.84 22.56 -25.82
C TYR A 57 -13.00 21.74 -25.21
N HIS A 58 -13.22 21.88 -23.90
CA HIS A 58 -14.31 21.21 -23.19
C HIS A 58 -15.69 21.88 -23.35
N ASN A 59 -15.78 23.01 -24.07
CA ASN A 59 -16.99 23.83 -24.20
C ASN A 59 -17.60 24.24 -22.84
N LEU A 60 -16.76 24.47 -21.83
CA LEU A 60 -17.20 24.85 -20.48
C LEU A 60 -17.49 26.35 -20.41
N ARG A 61 -18.50 26.74 -19.64
CA ARG A 61 -18.92 28.15 -19.49
C ARG A 61 -18.03 28.90 -18.50
N PHE A 62 -17.53 30.07 -18.91
CA PHE A 62 -16.81 31.01 -18.06
C PHE A 62 -17.09 32.47 -18.48
N ASP A 63 -17.04 33.40 -17.52
CA ASP A 63 -17.40 34.80 -17.73
C ASP A 63 -16.19 35.62 -18.19
N ARG A 64 -16.12 35.93 -19.50
CA ARG A 64 -15.03 36.72 -20.09
C ARG A 64 -15.06 38.20 -19.70
N GLU A 65 -16.19 38.74 -19.26
CA GLU A 65 -16.34 40.17 -18.96
C GLU A 65 -15.81 40.53 -17.57
N LYS A 66 -15.70 39.55 -16.66
CA LYS A 66 -15.06 39.72 -15.34
C LYS A 66 -13.53 39.64 -15.37
N TYR A 67 -12.96 39.27 -16.50
CA TYR A 67 -11.53 39.03 -16.63
C TYR A 67 -10.79 40.31 -17.07
N SER A 68 -9.87 40.79 -16.23
CA SER A 68 -8.84 41.75 -16.63
C SER A 68 -7.48 41.05 -16.62
N GLU A 69 -6.67 41.25 -17.66
CA GLU A 69 -5.31 40.70 -17.78
C GLU A 69 -4.38 41.14 -16.62
N GLU A 70 -4.78 42.15 -15.86
CA GLU A 70 -3.94 42.78 -14.83
C GLU A 70 -4.18 42.29 -13.39
N SER A 71 -5.18 41.43 -13.09
CA SER A 71 -5.40 41.01 -11.67
C SER A 71 -6.22 39.74 -11.36
N GLY A 72 -6.80 39.03 -12.32
CA GLY A 72 -7.76 37.95 -12.02
C GLY A 72 -7.16 36.54 -11.96
N ASN A 73 -7.53 35.78 -10.92
CA ASN A 73 -7.24 34.35 -10.85
C ASN A 73 -8.22 33.54 -11.73
N VAL A 74 -7.77 32.48 -12.42
CA VAL A 74 -8.62 31.69 -13.32
C VAL A 74 -9.86 31.10 -12.64
N TRP A 75 -9.78 30.71 -11.36
CA TRP A 75 -10.92 30.14 -10.64
C TRP A 75 -12.01 31.17 -10.33
N GLU A 76 -11.68 32.46 -10.21
CA GLU A 76 -12.64 33.52 -9.88
C GLU A 76 -13.66 33.79 -11.00
N ILE A 77 -13.28 33.49 -12.24
CA ILE A 77 -14.15 33.62 -13.42
C ILE A 77 -14.97 32.36 -13.72
N LEU A 78 -14.73 31.26 -12.99
CA LEU A 78 -15.47 30.01 -13.13
C LEU A 78 -16.69 29.99 -12.22
N GLU A 79 -17.84 29.63 -12.78
CA GLU A 79 -19.01 29.28 -11.98
C GLU A 79 -18.70 28.03 -11.13
N ILE A 80 -19.18 28.00 -9.88
CA ILE A 80 -18.94 26.90 -8.93
C ILE A 80 -19.28 25.52 -9.54
N PRO A 81 -20.43 25.33 -10.22
CA PRO A 81 -20.74 24.04 -10.85
C PRO A 81 -19.73 23.65 -11.95
N THR A 82 -19.26 24.61 -12.75
CA THR A 82 -18.24 24.37 -13.79
C THR A 82 -16.93 23.91 -13.18
N PHE A 83 -16.45 24.58 -12.13
CA PHE A 83 -15.23 24.16 -11.44
C PHE A 83 -15.38 22.77 -10.81
N TYR A 84 -16.53 22.49 -10.19
CA TYR A 84 -16.79 21.17 -9.62
C TYR A 84 -16.82 20.07 -10.69
N GLU A 85 -17.37 20.35 -11.89
CA GLU A 85 -17.32 19.43 -13.03
C GLU A 85 -15.88 19.13 -13.47
N ILE A 86 -14.99 20.13 -13.46
CA ILE A 86 -13.56 19.95 -13.76
C ILE A 86 -12.88 19.07 -12.70
N ALA A 87 -13.18 19.27 -11.42
CA ALA A 87 -12.65 18.45 -10.33
C ALA A 87 -13.13 16.98 -10.45
N VAL A 88 -14.40 16.76 -10.81
CA VAL A 88 -14.93 15.42 -11.10
C VAL A 88 -14.27 14.80 -12.33
N GLY A 89 -14.09 15.56 -13.41
CA GLY A 89 -13.37 15.11 -14.60
C GLY A 89 -11.93 14.72 -14.29
N THR A 90 -11.27 15.47 -13.40
CA THR A 90 -9.93 15.15 -12.89
C THR A 90 -9.94 13.83 -12.11
N ALA A 91 -10.92 13.63 -11.21
CA ALA A 91 -11.11 12.35 -10.52
C ALA A 91 -11.32 11.18 -11.48
N ILE A 92 -12.05 11.39 -12.58
CA ILE A 92 -12.28 10.37 -13.62
C ILE A 92 -10.99 10.10 -14.41
N ASP A 93 -10.25 11.13 -14.82
CA ASP A 93 -8.95 10.99 -15.51
C ASP A 93 -7.96 10.15 -14.67
N MET A 94 -8.04 10.24 -13.35
CA MET A 94 -7.20 9.47 -12.40
C MET A 94 -7.66 8.01 -12.20
N SER A 95 -8.86 7.62 -12.67
CA SER A 95 -9.53 6.36 -12.31
C SER A 95 -9.18 5.15 -13.19
N PHE A 96 -7.89 4.77 -13.22
CA PHE A 96 -7.48 3.47 -13.81
C PHE A 96 -7.12 2.35 -12.81
N SER A 97 -7.21 2.56 -11.49
CA SER A 97 -7.22 1.41 -10.53
C SER A 97 -7.52 1.68 -9.05
N LYS A 98 -7.62 2.92 -8.52
CA LYS A 98 -7.71 3.12 -7.05
C LYS A 98 -8.69 4.19 -6.55
N PHE A 99 -9.48 4.81 -7.44
CA PHE A 99 -10.41 5.86 -7.04
C PHE A 99 -11.79 5.27 -6.66
N ARG A 100 -12.20 5.38 -5.40
CA ARG A 100 -13.59 5.10 -5.00
C ARG A 100 -14.39 6.38 -5.18
N LEU A 101 -15.17 6.46 -6.25
CA LEU A 101 -16.31 7.39 -6.28
C LEU A 101 -17.25 6.97 -5.15
N CYS A 102 -17.77 7.92 -4.36
CA CYS A 102 -18.78 7.61 -3.35
C CYS A 102 -19.89 6.76 -4.01
N ASN A 103 -20.17 5.60 -3.43
CA ASN A 103 -21.29 4.76 -3.85
C ASN A 103 -22.60 5.54 -3.61
N GLY A 104 -23.03 6.31 -4.61
CA GLY A 104 -24.14 7.26 -4.47
C GLY A 104 -24.12 8.42 -5.47
N CYS A 105 -22.99 8.70 -6.13
CA CYS A 105 -22.91 9.71 -7.18
C CYS A 105 -23.60 9.24 -8.49
N ARG A 106 -24.95 9.18 -8.50
CA ARG A 106 -25.76 9.09 -9.72
C ARG A 106 -26.64 10.33 -9.82
N LYS A 107 -26.59 10.98 -10.99
CA LYS A 107 -27.46 12.10 -11.35
C LYS A 107 -28.92 11.63 -11.35
N ARG A 108 -29.68 11.94 -10.31
CA ARG A 108 -31.15 12.10 -10.40
C ARG A 108 -31.46 13.58 -10.31
N GLU A 109 -32.53 13.97 -10.98
CA GLU A 109 -33.11 15.32 -11.05
C GLU A 109 -32.66 16.26 -9.92
N GLY A 110 -31.61 17.03 -10.18
CA GLY A 110 -31.26 18.22 -9.41
C GLY A 110 -30.54 18.06 -8.07
N GLU A 111 -30.35 16.86 -7.50
CA GLU A 111 -29.74 16.72 -6.17
C GLU A 111 -28.66 15.63 -6.10
N TRP A 112 -27.52 15.99 -5.50
CA TRP A 112 -26.45 15.07 -5.11
C TRP A 112 -26.59 14.77 -3.62
N VAL A 113 -26.76 13.50 -3.24
CA VAL A 113 -26.76 13.06 -1.83
C VAL A 113 -25.47 12.29 -1.56
N CYS A 114 -24.64 12.77 -0.64
CA CYS A 114 -23.36 12.16 -0.26
C CYS A 114 -23.43 11.58 1.16
N GLY A 115 -22.88 10.38 1.36
CA GLY A 115 -22.89 9.65 2.64
C GLY A 115 -21.53 9.09 3.11
N GLU A 116 -20.43 9.35 2.40
CA GLU A 116 -19.06 9.00 2.83
C GLU A 116 -18.08 10.09 2.35
N VAL A 117 -16.98 10.31 3.07
CA VAL A 117 -15.94 11.29 2.70
C VAL A 117 -15.25 10.82 1.41
N CYS A 118 -15.50 11.54 0.32
CA CYS A 118 -15.04 11.19 -1.02
C CYS A 118 -13.59 11.67 -1.23
N GLN A 119 -12.76 10.89 -1.95
CA GLN A 119 -11.43 11.32 -2.43
C GLN A 119 -11.46 12.63 -3.26
N LEU A 120 -12.64 13.04 -3.74
CA LEU A 120 -12.87 14.34 -4.37
C LEU A 120 -12.77 15.52 -3.39
N ASP A 121 -13.26 15.37 -2.15
CA ASP A 121 -13.10 16.43 -1.13
C ASP A 121 -11.63 16.60 -0.76
N GLU A 122 -10.91 15.49 -0.68
CA GLU A 122 -9.45 15.52 -0.50
C GLU A 122 -8.73 16.19 -1.68
N LEU A 123 -9.18 15.99 -2.92
CA LEU A 123 -8.65 16.71 -4.10
C LEU A 123 -8.91 18.21 -4.04
N LEU A 124 -10.10 18.63 -3.58
CA LEU A 124 -10.43 20.04 -3.40
C LEU A 124 -9.57 20.68 -2.31
N MET A 125 -9.41 20.01 -1.17
CA MET A 125 -8.58 20.51 -0.08
C MET A 125 -7.07 20.39 -0.36
N TYR A 126 -6.66 19.46 -1.24
CA TYR A 126 -5.33 19.45 -1.83
C TYR A 126 -5.05 20.75 -2.60
N ALA A 127 -5.99 21.23 -3.42
CA ALA A 127 -5.84 22.48 -4.14
C ALA A 127 -5.62 23.67 -3.19
N VAL A 128 -6.40 23.74 -2.11
CA VAL A 128 -6.21 24.76 -1.05
C VAL A 128 -4.84 24.63 -0.37
N SER A 129 -4.40 23.39 -0.12
CA SER A 129 -3.10 23.12 0.49
C SER A 129 -1.92 23.54 -0.39
N VAL A 130 -2.11 23.63 -1.70
CA VAL A 130 -1.09 24.13 -2.65
C VAL A 130 -1.20 25.65 -2.85
N ASN A 131 -2.42 26.20 -2.82
CA ASN A 131 -2.68 27.61 -3.04
C ASN A 131 -3.74 28.14 -2.05
N LEU A 132 -3.31 28.86 -1.02
CA LEU A 132 -4.20 29.38 0.04
C LEU A 132 -5.22 30.40 -0.47
N ASP A 133 -4.96 31.11 -1.58
CA ASP A 133 -5.92 32.05 -2.13
C ASP A 133 -7.20 31.34 -2.66
N PHE A 134 -7.14 30.02 -2.86
CA PHE A 134 -8.30 29.20 -3.20
C PHE A 134 -9.27 28.98 -2.03
N THR A 135 -8.86 29.20 -0.77
CA THR A 135 -9.63 28.76 0.41
C THR A 135 -11.09 29.23 0.34
N ASN A 136 -11.32 30.53 0.16
CA ASN A 136 -12.68 31.09 0.09
C ASN A 136 -13.50 30.56 -1.09
N TYR A 137 -12.85 30.31 -2.24
CA TYR A 137 -13.52 29.76 -3.41
C TYR A 137 -13.94 28.31 -3.18
N ILE A 138 -13.03 27.48 -2.67
CA ILE A 138 -13.29 26.07 -2.37
C ILE A 138 -14.32 25.92 -1.24
N LEU A 139 -14.32 26.78 -0.23
CA LEU A 139 -15.37 26.79 0.78
C LEU A 139 -16.76 27.06 0.18
N ARG A 140 -16.87 27.95 -0.81
CA ARG A 140 -18.12 28.15 -1.56
C ARG A 140 -18.51 26.93 -2.39
N VAL A 141 -17.53 26.20 -2.95
CA VAL A 141 -17.76 24.92 -3.64
C VAL A 141 -18.31 23.87 -2.65
N PHE A 142 -17.74 23.78 -1.45
CA PHE A 142 -18.23 22.92 -0.37
C PHE A 142 -19.64 23.32 0.07
N GLU A 143 -19.92 24.61 0.29
CA GLU A 143 -21.26 25.12 0.63
C GLU A 143 -22.30 24.80 -0.46
N TRP A 144 -21.92 24.88 -1.74
CA TRP A 144 -22.78 24.50 -2.86
C TRP A 144 -23.02 22.99 -2.91
N LYS A 145 -21.96 22.19 -2.80
CA LYS A 145 -22.02 20.71 -2.80
C LYS A 145 -22.88 20.19 -1.65
N TYR A 146 -22.70 20.75 -0.47
CA TYR A 146 -23.40 20.37 0.76
C TYR A 146 -24.59 21.32 1.06
N SER A 147 -25.23 21.86 0.02
CA SER A 147 -26.36 22.79 0.16
C SER A 147 -27.58 22.23 0.92
N SER A 148 -27.68 20.90 1.05
CA SER A 148 -28.66 20.20 1.87
C SER A 148 -28.31 20.15 3.37
N VAL A 149 -27.09 20.52 3.76
CA VAL A 149 -26.61 20.54 5.15
C VAL A 149 -27.01 21.86 5.81
N PRO A 150 -27.81 21.85 6.89
CA PRO A 150 -28.43 23.05 7.44
C PRO A 150 -27.46 23.99 8.17
N ILE A 151 -26.26 23.52 8.54
CA ILE A 151 -25.33 24.24 9.42
C ILE A 151 -23.97 24.41 8.73
N ARG A 152 -23.60 25.67 8.45
CA ARG A 152 -22.31 26.05 7.85
C ARG A 152 -21.08 25.46 8.58
N ARG A 153 -21.18 25.24 9.89
CA ARG A 153 -20.12 24.63 10.71
C ARG A 153 -19.83 23.18 10.30
N ASP A 154 -20.82 22.41 9.89
CA ASP A 154 -20.64 21.00 9.51
C ASP A 154 -19.93 20.87 8.15
N VAL A 155 -20.11 21.87 7.28
CA VAL A 155 -19.38 22.02 6.02
C VAL A 155 -17.90 22.29 6.28
N LEU A 156 -17.58 23.15 7.26
CA LEU A 156 -16.20 23.44 7.64
C LEU A 156 -15.52 22.25 8.31
N VAL A 157 -16.24 21.46 9.12
CA VAL A 157 -15.72 20.20 9.68
C VAL A 157 -15.39 19.22 8.56
N SER A 158 -16.29 19.06 7.59
CA SER A 158 -16.05 18.22 6.40
C SER A 158 -14.83 18.70 5.60
N ALA A 159 -14.64 20.02 5.46
CA ALA A 159 -13.48 20.59 4.79
C ALA A 159 -12.19 20.29 5.56
N VAL A 160 -12.19 20.42 6.90
CA VAL A 160 -11.03 20.03 7.72
C VAL A 160 -10.72 18.54 7.58
N ASP A 161 -11.73 17.67 7.63
CA ASP A 161 -11.56 16.21 7.55
C ASP A 161 -11.00 15.73 6.20
N ALA A 162 -11.22 16.53 5.17
CA ALA A 162 -10.71 16.32 3.83
C ALA A 162 -9.27 16.83 3.62
N ILE A 163 -8.64 17.53 4.57
CA ILE A 163 -7.28 18.06 4.37
C ILE A 163 -6.27 16.91 4.25
N PRO A 164 -5.52 16.84 3.13
CA PRO A 164 -4.45 15.87 3.00
C PRO A 164 -3.23 16.31 3.81
N ILE A 165 -2.87 15.51 4.82
CA ILE A 165 -1.71 15.82 5.69
C ILE A 165 -0.39 15.50 4.98
N THR A 166 -0.40 14.45 4.16
CA THR A 166 0.68 14.06 3.25
C THR A 166 0.15 14.03 1.83
N ASN A 167 1.03 14.06 0.82
CA ASN A 167 0.61 13.90 -0.57
C ASN A 167 -0.23 12.62 -0.68
N PRO A 168 -1.48 12.69 -1.15
CA PRO A 168 -2.32 11.52 -1.21
C PRO A 168 -1.68 10.46 -2.11
N SER A 169 -1.56 9.22 -1.62
CA SER A 169 -0.93 8.13 -2.37
C SER A 169 -1.65 7.80 -3.68
N TRP A 170 -2.92 8.19 -3.80
CA TRP A 170 -3.74 8.08 -5.00
C TRP A 170 -3.56 9.23 -5.99
N LEU A 171 -2.96 10.36 -5.59
CA LEU A 171 -2.77 11.52 -6.46
C LEU A 171 -1.58 11.25 -7.40
N PRO A 172 -1.71 11.42 -8.73
CA PRO A 172 -0.60 11.23 -9.64
C PRO A 172 0.51 12.28 -9.48
N GLU A 173 1.76 11.87 -9.68
CA GLU A 173 2.93 12.75 -9.56
C GLU A 173 2.83 14.01 -10.43
N TYR A 174 2.28 13.93 -11.63
CA TYR A 174 2.15 15.12 -12.48
C TYR A 174 1.19 16.19 -11.94
N LEU A 175 0.35 15.92 -10.92
CA LEU A 175 -0.47 16.95 -10.26
C LEU A 175 0.26 17.63 -9.08
N TYR A 176 1.24 16.96 -8.47
CA TYR A 176 1.98 17.48 -7.32
C TYR A 176 3.47 17.73 -7.56
N ARG A 177 4.03 17.32 -8.70
CA ARG A 177 5.43 17.57 -9.03
C ARG A 177 5.70 19.06 -9.05
N GLY A 178 6.66 19.49 -8.21
CA GLY A 178 7.03 20.89 -8.01
C GLY A 178 6.12 21.67 -7.07
N THR A 179 5.10 21.05 -6.45
CA THR A 179 4.31 21.69 -5.39
C THR A 179 4.88 21.38 -4.02
N ARG A 180 4.64 22.31 -3.10
CA ARG A 180 4.83 22.09 -1.68
C ARG A 180 3.50 22.36 -1.00
N MET A 181 2.84 21.30 -0.54
CA MET A 181 1.63 21.47 0.26
C MET A 181 1.95 22.13 1.59
N ASN A 182 1.02 22.95 2.06
CA ASN A 182 1.04 23.56 3.38
C ASN A 182 -0.29 23.33 4.10
N PRO A 183 -0.58 22.09 4.53
CA PRO A 183 -1.83 21.76 5.20
C PRO A 183 -1.99 22.49 6.54
N VAL A 184 -0.89 22.91 7.17
CA VAL A 184 -0.89 23.65 8.45
C VAL A 184 -1.55 25.02 8.28
N SER A 185 -1.15 25.80 7.27
CA SER A 185 -1.75 27.13 7.06
C SER A 185 -3.23 27.05 6.66
N VAL A 186 -3.65 25.98 5.97
CA VAL A 186 -5.07 25.73 5.68
C VAL A 186 -5.84 25.46 6.99
N LEU A 187 -5.28 24.61 7.86
CA LEU A 187 -5.86 24.34 9.17
C LEU A 187 -5.95 25.62 10.01
N GLU A 188 -4.90 26.44 10.06
CA GLU A 188 -4.89 27.73 10.76
C GLU A 188 -6.00 28.66 10.26
N GLU A 189 -6.17 28.77 8.94
CA GLU A 189 -7.22 29.58 8.34
C GLU A 189 -8.63 29.08 8.70
N LEU A 190 -8.87 27.77 8.63
CA LEU A 190 -10.16 27.17 8.98
C LEU A 190 -10.45 27.23 10.49
N VAL A 191 -9.43 27.11 11.33
CA VAL A 191 -9.54 27.33 12.78
C VAL A 191 -9.95 28.78 13.07
N ASN A 192 -9.35 29.75 12.39
CA ASN A 192 -9.72 31.17 12.52
C ASN A 192 -11.17 31.44 12.09
N LEU A 193 -11.74 30.59 11.22
CA LEU A 193 -13.16 30.61 10.86
C LEU A 193 -14.08 29.94 11.90
N GLY A 194 -13.52 29.45 13.02
CA GLY A 194 -14.25 28.95 14.18
C GLY A 194 -14.53 27.45 14.17
N VAL A 195 -13.70 26.65 13.49
CA VAL A 195 -13.79 25.19 13.51
C VAL A 195 -13.20 24.63 14.80
N ASP A 196 -13.96 23.74 15.44
CA ASP A 196 -13.50 22.98 16.60
C ASP A 196 -12.76 21.71 16.13
N LEU A 197 -11.42 21.76 16.09
CA LEU A 197 -10.60 20.63 15.62
C LEU A 197 -10.76 19.39 16.50
N SER A 198 -11.16 19.53 17.77
CA SER A 198 -11.30 18.38 18.66
C SER A 198 -12.36 17.36 18.20
N LYS A 199 -13.26 17.80 17.31
CA LYS A 199 -14.35 16.99 16.75
C LYS A 199 -14.02 16.35 15.40
N THR A 200 -12.91 16.73 14.76
CA THR A 200 -12.56 16.33 13.41
C THR A 200 -11.87 14.95 13.40
N MET A 201 -12.13 14.15 12.37
CA MET A 201 -11.41 12.91 12.07
C MET A 201 -9.94 13.15 11.78
N VAL A 202 -9.60 14.32 11.21
CA VAL A 202 -8.20 14.70 11.00
C VAL A 202 -7.43 14.75 12.32
N TRP A 203 -7.96 15.43 13.33
CA TRP A 203 -7.34 15.50 14.66
C TRP A 203 -7.31 14.15 15.38
N LYS A 204 -8.40 13.39 15.25
CA LYS A 204 -8.58 12.10 15.92
C LYS A 204 -7.68 11.00 15.35
N GLU A 205 -7.55 10.88 14.03
CA GLU A 205 -6.89 9.73 13.42
C GLU A 205 -5.72 10.13 12.51
N LYS A 206 -6.00 10.94 11.48
CA LYS A 206 -5.04 11.16 10.37
C LYS A 206 -3.73 11.83 10.83
N VAL A 207 -3.81 12.80 11.75
CA VAL A 207 -2.67 13.60 12.20
C VAL A 207 -1.56 12.75 12.84
N TRP A 208 -1.93 11.68 13.55
CA TRP A 208 -0.98 10.82 14.27
C TRP A 208 -0.14 9.91 13.38
N ALA A 209 -0.51 9.74 12.11
CA ALA A 209 0.29 9.01 11.11
C ALA A 209 1.33 9.89 10.40
N SER A 210 1.34 11.21 10.64
CA SER A 210 2.15 12.17 9.89
C SER A 210 3.60 12.31 10.37
N GLU A 211 4.43 12.99 9.58
CA GLU A 211 5.80 13.35 9.96
C GLU A 211 5.82 14.30 11.17
N ASN A 212 6.85 14.18 12.02
CA ASN A 212 6.90 14.91 13.30
C ASN A 212 6.82 16.43 13.15
N ARG A 213 7.42 17.01 12.09
CA ARG A 213 7.38 18.46 11.85
C ARG A 213 5.95 18.94 11.55
N VAL A 214 5.20 18.18 10.76
CA VAL A 214 3.81 18.50 10.41
C VAL A 214 2.91 18.29 11.63
N LEU A 215 3.07 17.16 12.32
CA LEU A 215 2.36 16.85 13.57
C LEU A 215 2.55 17.95 14.63
N GLN A 216 3.80 18.35 14.88
CA GLN A 216 4.13 19.40 15.85
C GLN A 216 3.47 20.74 15.48
N ALA A 217 3.48 21.11 14.20
CA ALA A 217 2.86 22.35 13.73
C ALA A 217 1.33 22.31 13.89
N ILE A 218 0.68 21.18 13.59
CA ILE A 218 -0.76 21.00 13.77
C ILE A 218 -1.15 21.04 15.26
N ILE A 219 -0.37 20.39 16.14
CA ILE A 219 -0.59 20.46 17.59
C ILE A 219 -0.41 21.90 18.06
N SER A 220 0.63 22.62 17.62
CA SER A 220 0.82 24.03 17.96
C SER A 220 -0.36 24.90 17.54
N CYS A 221 -0.87 24.71 16.32
CA CYS A 221 -2.07 25.41 15.84
C CYS A 221 -3.28 25.09 16.72
N SER A 222 -3.44 23.82 17.10
CA SER A 222 -4.57 23.34 17.91
C SER A 222 -4.55 23.92 19.32
N LEU A 223 -3.37 23.95 19.96
CA LEU A 223 -3.19 24.58 21.28
C LEU A 223 -3.46 26.09 21.23
N ASN A 224 -3.00 26.78 20.18
CA ASN A 224 -3.30 28.19 19.96
C ASN A 224 -4.80 28.45 19.75
N ALA A 225 -5.53 27.48 19.20
CA ALA A 225 -6.99 27.51 19.06
C ALA A 225 -7.74 27.33 20.39
N GLY A 226 -7.02 27.07 21.50
CA GLY A 226 -7.59 26.85 22.82
C GLY A 226 -7.98 25.40 23.10
N ILE A 227 -7.48 24.43 22.32
CA ILE A 227 -7.63 23.00 22.65
C ILE A 227 -6.82 22.69 23.91
N ASP A 228 -7.45 21.94 24.82
CA ASP A 228 -6.83 21.48 26.04
C ASP A 228 -5.68 20.50 25.72
N ILE A 229 -4.48 20.80 26.21
CA ILE A 229 -3.29 19.97 26.01
C ILE A 229 -3.43 18.60 26.67
N ASP A 230 -4.27 18.48 27.69
CA ASP A 230 -4.54 17.24 28.42
C ASP A 230 -5.85 16.58 27.96
N GLN A 231 -6.37 16.98 26.80
CA GLN A 231 -7.56 16.39 26.22
C GLN A 231 -7.39 14.87 26.02
N LYS A 232 -8.39 14.11 26.47
CA LYS A 232 -8.56 12.70 26.15
C LYS A 232 -9.15 12.57 24.75
N LEU A 233 -8.53 11.75 23.91
CA LEU A 233 -8.95 11.64 22.51
C LEU A 233 -10.14 10.70 22.29
N GLY A 234 -10.40 9.75 23.19
CA GLY A 234 -11.59 8.89 23.11
C GLY A 234 -11.66 8.03 21.85
N ILE A 235 -10.50 7.54 21.38
CA ILE A 235 -10.34 6.86 20.09
C ILE A 235 -9.64 5.52 20.24
N THR A 236 -10.00 4.59 19.38
CA THR A 236 -9.20 3.38 19.10
C THR A 236 -8.22 3.71 17.99
N LEU A 237 -7.00 4.14 18.35
CA LEU A 237 -5.93 4.29 17.37
C LEU A 237 -5.43 2.90 16.97
N ASP A 238 -5.43 2.62 15.67
CA ASP A 238 -4.62 1.53 15.14
C ASP A 238 -3.15 1.96 15.15
N ILE A 239 -2.49 1.74 16.28
CA ILE A 239 -1.06 1.99 16.45
C ILE A 239 -0.21 0.83 15.89
N SER A 240 -0.75 -0.04 15.04
CA SER A 240 -0.01 -1.10 14.35
C SER A 240 1.25 -0.58 13.64
N GLY A 241 1.24 0.68 13.16
CA GLY A 241 2.42 1.33 12.59
C GLY A 241 3.53 1.70 13.61
N ILE A 242 3.18 1.89 14.87
CA ILE A 242 4.13 2.15 15.98
C ILE A 242 4.64 0.83 16.60
N ASN A 243 3.89 -0.25 16.38
CA ASN A 243 4.18 -1.61 16.79
C ASN A 243 5.50 -2.17 16.22
N PHE A 244 6.12 -1.48 15.24
CA PHE A 244 7.28 -1.97 14.51
C PHE A 244 8.55 -2.12 15.36
N LYS A 245 8.75 -1.28 16.40
CA LYS A 245 9.95 -1.35 17.26
C LYS A 245 9.77 -2.26 18.47
N TYR A 246 8.56 -2.37 19.02
CA TYR A 246 8.33 -3.03 20.31
C TYR A 246 7.35 -4.22 20.25
N ASN A 247 6.73 -4.50 19.09
CA ASN A 247 5.80 -5.61 18.86
C ASN A 247 4.64 -5.70 19.90
N VAL A 248 4.31 -4.60 20.58
CA VAL A 248 3.17 -4.45 21.49
C VAL A 248 1.91 -3.96 20.78
N LYS A 249 0.86 -4.80 20.79
CA LYS A 249 -0.51 -4.33 20.55
C LYS A 249 -0.97 -3.50 21.76
N ILE A 250 -0.83 -2.19 21.69
CA ILE A 250 -1.42 -1.31 22.71
C ILE A 250 -2.81 -0.94 22.20
N GLN A 251 -3.84 -1.41 22.88
CA GLN A 251 -5.17 -0.84 22.68
C GLN A 251 -5.16 0.55 23.32
N VAL A 252 -5.34 1.57 22.48
CA VAL A 252 -5.57 2.92 22.98
C VAL A 252 -6.95 2.94 23.62
N ASP A 253 -6.97 3.15 24.93
CA ASP A 253 -8.19 3.36 25.71
C ASP A 253 -8.59 4.84 25.65
N GLU A 254 -9.88 5.12 25.82
CA GLU A 254 -10.46 6.47 25.90
C GLU A 254 -9.83 7.33 27.03
N SER A 255 -9.08 6.70 27.94
CA SER A 255 -8.35 7.38 29.01
C SER A 255 -7.05 8.07 28.57
N MET A 256 -6.48 7.73 27.41
CA MET A 256 -5.17 8.23 26.97
C MET A 256 -5.20 9.70 26.54
N ARG A 257 -4.15 10.44 26.92
CA ARG A 257 -3.94 11.86 26.59
C ARG A 257 -2.95 12.02 25.43
N LEU A 258 -2.83 13.23 24.91
CA LEU A 258 -1.90 13.57 23.82
C LEU A 258 -0.45 13.15 24.13
N ILE A 259 0.01 13.39 25.37
CA ILE A 259 1.38 13.06 25.80
C ILE A 259 1.64 11.55 25.83
N ASP A 260 0.60 10.76 26.14
CA ASP A 260 0.68 9.30 26.19
C ASP A 260 0.81 8.71 24.78
N ILE A 261 0.09 9.27 23.81
CA ILE A 261 0.20 8.84 22.41
C ILE A 261 1.55 9.27 21.83
N ALA A 262 2.02 10.48 22.17
CA ALA A 262 3.35 10.95 21.76
C ALA A 262 4.49 10.07 22.32
N PHE A 263 4.31 9.46 23.49
CA PHE A 263 5.30 8.58 24.11
C PHE A 263 5.64 7.35 23.25
N PHE A 264 4.68 6.82 22.49
CA PHE A 264 4.92 5.64 21.65
C PHE A 264 5.62 5.95 20.34
N ARG A 265 5.75 7.23 19.95
CA ARG A 265 6.40 7.62 18.70
C ARG A 265 7.90 7.31 18.70
N TYR A 266 8.45 7.07 17.51
CA TYR A 266 9.88 6.82 17.34
C TYR A 266 10.74 8.01 17.79
N ASP A 267 10.30 9.23 17.48
CA ASP A 267 11.03 10.47 17.67
C ASP A 267 10.49 11.29 18.86
N PRO A 268 11.36 11.91 19.68
CA PRO A 268 10.97 12.63 20.89
C PRO A 268 10.30 13.98 20.66
N THR A 269 10.37 14.56 19.45
CA THR A 269 10.09 15.99 19.21
C THR A 269 8.71 16.41 19.71
N VAL A 270 7.67 15.63 19.38
CA VAL A 270 6.28 15.96 19.74
C VAL A 270 6.05 15.79 21.24
N PHE A 271 6.67 14.78 21.86
CA PHE A 271 6.58 14.57 23.29
C PHE A 271 7.27 15.69 24.08
N ILE A 272 8.49 16.05 23.70
CA ILE A 272 9.23 17.18 24.28
C ILE A 272 8.44 18.47 24.11
N PHE A 273 7.84 18.68 22.93
CA PHE A 273 7.00 19.84 22.67
C PHE A 273 5.79 19.92 23.63
N LEU A 274 5.05 18.82 23.81
CA LEU A 274 3.93 18.78 24.75
C LEU A 274 4.38 19.03 26.20
N LEU A 275 5.52 18.45 26.59
CA LEU A 275 6.11 18.64 27.92
C LEU A 275 6.54 20.11 28.16
N GLN A 276 7.11 20.77 27.15
CA GLN A 276 7.42 22.20 27.16
C GLN A 276 6.18 23.08 27.34
N HIS A 277 5.06 22.70 26.70
CA HIS A 277 3.80 23.43 26.74
C HIS A 277 2.95 23.08 27.98
N GLY A 278 3.47 22.26 28.88
CA GLY A 278 2.95 22.08 30.21
C GLY A 278 1.98 20.93 30.39
N ALA A 279 1.95 19.96 29.47
CA ALA A 279 1.18 18.73 29.59
C ALA A 279 1.31 18.10 30.98
N ASP A 280 0.20 17.57 31.51
CA ASP A 280 0.15 16.96 32.83
C ASP A 280 0.89 15.63 32.86
N THR A 281 1.96 15.59 33.65
CA THR A 281 2.79 14.41 33.87
C THR A 281 2.47 13.68 35.16
N ALA A 282 1.53 14.16 35.99
CA ALA A 282 1.21 13.51 37.26
C ALA A 282 0.54 12.13 37.06
N HIS A 283 -0.16 11.96 35.95
CA HIS A 283 -0.81 10.71 35.54
C HIS A 283 -0.01 9.95 34.47
N PHE A 284 1.16 10.47 34.11
CA PHE A 284 2.07 9.86 33.15
C PHE A 284 2.86 8.74 33.86
N ALA A 285 2.43 7.47 33.70
CA ALA A 285 3.07 6.18 34.09
C ALA A 285 2.05 5.24 34.78
N PRO A 286 2.43 4.04 35.27
CA PRO A 286 3.18 2.91 34.71
C PRO A 286 2.25 1.80 34.18
N ASN A 287 0.93 2.01 34.26
CA ASN A 287 -0.07 0.98 34.01
C ASN A 287 -0.37 0.77 32.52
N MET A 288 0.07 1.67 31.64
CA MET A 288 -0.12 1.51 30.18
C MET A 288 0.59 0.28 29.60
N LEU A 289 1.64 -0.18 30.29
CA LEU A 289 2.42 -1.37 29.92
C LEU A 289 2.37 -2.46 31.00
N SER A 290 1.61 -2.24 32.09
CA SER A 290 1.52 -3.21 33.18
C SER A 290 0.81 -4.47 32.70
N GLY A 291 1.51 -5.60 32.77
CA GLY A 291 1.02 -6.90 32.27
C GLY A 291 1.64 -7.36 30.94
N ASN A 292 2.38 -6.48 30.24
CA ASN A 292 2.96 -6.79 28.92
C ASN A 292 4.48 -7.07 28.93
N GLY A 293 5.12 -7.17 30.10
CA GLY A 293 6.57 -7.48 30.19
C GLY A 293 7.52 -6.29 29.96
N PHE A 294 7.02 -5.05 29.95
CA PHE A 294 7.83 -3.84 29.76
C PHE A 294 7.89 -2.98 31.03
N THR A 295 9.04 -2.35 31.28
CA THR A 295 9.23 -1.24 32.21
C THR A 295 9.62 0.02 31.47
N ILE A 296 9.25 1.17 32.02
CA ILE A 296 9.80 2.46 31.57
C ILE A 296 11.00 2.76 32.46
N LEU A 297 12.09 3.25 31.87
CA LEU A 297 13.32 3.61 32.57
C LEU A 297 12.99 4.60 33.72
N PRO A 298 13.31 4.30 34.99
CA PRO A 298 13.00 5.20 36.11
C PRO A 298 13.62 6.59 35.96
N GLU A 299 14.83 6.67 35.41
CA GLU A 299 15.51 7.93 35.08
C GLU A 299 14.72 8.74 34.06
N PHE A 300 14.08 8.09 33.07
CA PHE A 300 13.21 8.75 32.11
C PHE A 300 11.95 9.28 32.79
N ILE A 301 11.28 8.49 33.63
CA ILE A 301 10.08 8.91 34.38
C ILE A 301 10.39 10.14 35.24
N ASN A 302 11.49 10.08 36.00
CA ASN A 302 11.93 11.21 36.82
C ASN A 302 12.23 12.44 35.97
N ALA A 303 12.91 12.27 34.83
CA ALA A 303 13.18 13.38 33.91
C ALA A 303 11.89 14.01 33.33
N VAL A 304 10.84 13.21 33.09
CA VAL A 304 9.54 13.72 32.65
C VAL A 304 8.84 14.50 33.76
N HIS A 305 8.80 13.98 35.00
CA HIS A 305 8.22 14.70 36.14
C HIS A 305 8.98 15.99 36.47
N ASP A 306 10.32 15.96 36.39
CA ASP A 306 11.20 17.11 36.61
C ASP A 306 11.24 18.08 35.41
N ARG A 307 10.56 17.74 34.30
CA ARG A 307 10.58 18.48 33.03
C ARG A 307 11.98 18.75 32.49
N ASN A 308 12.90 17.81 32.72
CA ASN A 308 14.27 17.87 32.23
C ASN A 308 14.35 17.34 30.78
N LEU A 309 14.13 18.25 29.83
CA LEU A 309 14.05 17.93 28.40
C LEU A 309 15.31 17.28 27.84
N ALA A 310 16.49 17.70 28.31
CA ALA A 310 17.77 17.17 27.84
C ALA A 310 17.95 15.70 28.23
N THR A 311 17.56 15.34 29.46
CA THR A 311 17.60 13.95 29.92
C THR A 311 16.52 13.11 29.23
N VAL A 312 15.32 13.65 29.00
CA VAL A 312 14.25 12.98 28.22
C VAL A 312 14.72 12.67 26.80
N GLU A 313 15.37 13.60 26.12
CA GLU A 313 15.91 13.39 24.77
C GLU A 313 17.02 12.33 24.76
N MET A 314 17.97 12.45 25.70
CA MET A 314 19.11 11.53 25.82
C MET A 314 18.67 10.08 26.10
N THR A 315 17.65 9.91 26.96
CA THR A 315 17.14 8.58 27.34
C THR A 315 16.03 8.09 26.41
N TRP A 316 15.63 8.85 25.39
CA TRP A 316 14.47 8.54 24.56
C TRP A 316 14.57 7.17 23.89
N ARG A 317 15.75 6.80 23.37
CA ARG A 317 15.92 5.52 22.65
C ARG A 317 15.74 4.30 23.55
N ASP A 318 16.12 4.43 24.81
CA ASP A 318 16.17 3.36 25.82
C ASP A 318 15.06 3.50 26.87
N ARG A 319 14.11 4.42 26.65
CA ARG A 319 13.06 4.78 27.63
C ARG A 319 12.15 3.62 28.01
N ILE A 320 12.03 2.62 27.14
CA ILE A 320 11.28 1.38 27.39
C ILE A 320 12.30 0.24 27.47
N HIS A 321 12.31 -0.45 28.61
CA HIS A 321 13.05 -1.68 28.83
C HIS A 321 12.10 -2.87 28.85
N ILE A 322 12.55 -3.99 28.29
CA ILE A 322 11.83 -5.26 28.36
C ILE A 322 12.34 -5.98 29.61
N ILE A 323 11.47 -6.24 30.58
CA ILE A 323 11.82 -6.78 31.91
C ILE A 323 12.26 -8.24 31.81
N GLU A 324 11.53 -8.99 30.99
CA GLU A 324 11.92 -10.33 30.55
C GLU A 324 11.88 -10.27 29.03
N LEU A 325 13.07 -10.16 28.41
CA LEU A 325 13.19 -10.39 26.97
C LEU A 325 12.49 -11.73 26.68
N SER A 326 11.52 -11.70 25.78
CA SER A 326 10.95 -12.95 25.27
C SER A 326 12.09 -13.83 24.76
N ILE A 327 11.91 -15.16 24.75
CA ILE A 327 12.93 -16.05 24.20
C ILE A 327 13.31 -15.61 22.78
N SER A 328 12.33 -15.16 21.97
CA SER A 328 12.55 -14.50 20.70
C SER A 328 13.47 -13.28 20.81
N ASP A 329 13.18 -12.29 21.68
CA ASP A 329 14.00 -11.07 21.77
C ASP A 329 15.44 -11.36 22.22
N ARG A 330 15.64 -12.37 23.07
CA ARG A 330 16.98 -12.82 23.47
C ARG A 330 17.75 -13.43 22.31
N ILE A 331 17.07 -14.25 21.50
CA ILE A 331 17.63 -14.81 20.27
C ILE A 331 17.94 -13.67 19.30
N MET A 332 17.04 -12.71 19.12
CA MET A 332 17.25 -11.57 18.21
C MET A 332 18.44 -10.72 18.64
N THR A 333 18.54 -10.43 19.93
CA THR A 333 19.67 -9.68 20.50
C THR A 333 21.00 -10.42 20.31
N ALA A 334 21.00 -11.74 20.49
CA ALA A 334 22.19 -12.56 20.23
C ALA A 334 22.57 -12.57 18.75
N LEU A 335 21.59 -12.64 17.84
CA LEU A 335 21.81 -12.56 16.40
C LEU A 335 22.29 -11.17 15.96
N ASP A 336 21.72 -10.09 16.49
CA ASP A 336 22.18 -8.71 16.26
C ASP A 336 23.63 -8.50 16.72
N ALA A 337 24.04 -9.21 17.79
CA ALA A 337 25.41 -9.20 18.31
C ALA A 337 26.36 -10.17 17.57
N GLU A 338 25.93 -10.80 16.48
CA GLU A 338 26.66 -11.86 15.74
C GLU A 338 26.97 -13.12 16.58
N ASP A 339 26.36 -13.28 17.76
CA ASP A 339 26.56 -14.41 18.68
C ASP A 339 25.57 -15.55 18.39
N THR A 340 25.84 -16.26 17.31
CA THR A 340 25.07 -17.45 16.92
C THR A 340 25.12 -18.60 17.93
N GLU A 341 26.13 -18.67 18.81
CA GLU A 341 26.25 -19.76 19.79
C GLU A 341 25.33 -19.55 21.00
N ASP A 342 25.21 -18.31 21.47
CA ASP A 342 24.23 -17.98 22.51
C ASP A 342 22.80 -18.16 21.99
N ALA A 343 22.52 -17.75 20.75
CA ALA A 343 21.24 -17.99 20.09
C ALA A 343 20.87 -19.49 20.04
N ASP A 344 21.80 -20.35 19.58
CA ASP A 344 21.61 -21.81 19.55
C ASP A 344 21.42 -22.39 20.96
N HIS A 345 22.17 -21.92 21.95
CA HIS A 345 22.03 -22.34 23.34
C HIS A 345 20.65 -21.97 23.91
N ILE A 346 20.14 -20.77 23.61
CA ILE A 346 18.79 -20.34 23.99
C ILE A 346 17.73 -21.23 23.33
N VAL A 347 17.85 -21.50 22.02
CA VAL A 347 16.92 -22.37 21.28
C VAL A 347 16.90 -23.79 21.81
N SER A 348 18.06 -24.37 22.16
CA SER A 348 18.15 -25.73 22.70
C SER A 348 17.42 -25.93 24.04
N ARG A 349 17.13 -24.84 24.75
CA ARG A 349 16.43 -24.83 26.04
C ARG A 349 14.94 -24.48 25.89
N CYS A 350 14.48 -24.21 24.68
CA CYS A 350 13.07 -23.98 24.39
C CYS A 350 12.35 -25.33 24.38
N THR A 351 11.67 -25.66 25.47
CA THR A 351 10.97 -26.94 25.65
C THR A 351 9.45 -26.82 25.53
N ASP A 352 8.92 -25.59 25.57
CA ASP A 352 7.49 -25.32 25.49
C ASP A 352 7.06 -25.16 24.03
N ALA A 353 6.02 -25.89 23.64
CA ALA A 353 5.53 -25.92 22.26
C ALA A 353 5.02 -24.55 21.78
N SER A 354 4.33 -23.79 22.64
CA SER A 354 3.90 -22.42 22.34
C SER A 354 5.10 -21.53 22.05
N MET A 355 6.08 -21.59 22.94
CA MET A 355 7.27 -20.75 22.83
C MET A 355 8.08 -21.09 21.58
N CYS A 356 8.19 -22.37 21.22
CA CYS A 356 8.84 -22.78 19.97
C CYS A 356 8.13 -22.23 18.73
N VAL A 357 6.80 -22.26 18.70
CA VAL A 357 5.99 -21.72 17.59
C VAL A 357 6.20 -20.22 17.46
N ASP A 358 6.02 -19.46 18.55
CA ASP A 358 6.16 -18.00 18.54
C ASP A 358 7.58 -17.58 18.14
N THR A 359 8.60 -18.25 18.70
CA THR A 359 10.01 -17.99 18.38
C THR A 359 10.32 -18.30 16.92
N PHE A 360 9.83 -19.43 16.39
CA PHE A 360 10.03 -19.79 14.99
C PHE A 360 9.50 -18.71 14.04
N LEU A 361 8.30 -18.20 14.30
CA LEU A 361 7.67 -17.19 13.44
C LEU A 361 8.38 -15.83 13.50
N GLU A 362 8.77 -15.39 14.70
CA GLU A 362 9.45 -14.10 14.87
C GLU A 362 10.86 -14.11 14.24
N VAL A 363 11.64 -15.16 14.47
CA VAL A 363 12.96 -15.32 13.83
C VAL A 363 12.81 -15.41 12.31
N SER A 364 11.85 -16.17 11.79
CA SER A 364 11.61 -16.28 10.34
C SER A 364 11.29 -14.92 9.71
N ARG A 365 10.56 -14.06 10.41
CA ARG A 365 10.18 -12.72 9.94
C ARG A 365 11.35 -11.74 9.98
N TRP A 366 12.11 -11.73 11.07
CA TRP A 366 13.20 -10.79 11.28
C TRP A 366 14.32 -10.92 10.24
N ILE A 367 14.55 -12.12 9.70
CA ILE A 367 15.56 -12.34 8.66
C ILE A 367 15.36 -11.44 7.43
N PHE A 368 14.13 -10.97 7.18
CA PHE A 368 13.80 -10.07 6.06
C PHE A 368 13.92 -8.57 6.39
N TRP A 369 14.34 -8.21 7.61
CA TRP A 369 14.52 -6.82 8.03
C TRP A 369 15.93 -6.31 7.71
N PRO A 370 16.15 -4.97 7.65
CA PRO A 370 17.45 -4.39 7.30
C PRO A 370 18.62 -4.96 8.12
N ASP A 371 18.40 -5.22 9.40
CA ASP A 371 19.40 -5.78 10.32
C ASP A 371 19.57 -7.30 10.17
N GLY A 372 18.50 -8.02 9.75
CA GLY A 372 18.49 -9.47 9.54
C GLY A 372 18.91 -9.93 8.15
N ASN A 373 18.91 -9.04 7.14
CA ASN A 373 19.12 -9.39 5.73
C ASN A 373 20.48 -10.06 5.46
N CYS A 374 21.52 -9.75 6.23
CA CYS A 374 22.83 -10.40 6.11
C CYS A 374 22.80 -11.88 6.55
N TYR A 375 21.74 -12.32 7.23
CA TYR A 375 21.56 -13.68 7.74
C TYR A 375 20.67 -14.57 6.87
N MET A 376 20.13 -14.06 5.76
CA MET A 376 19.23 -14.82 4.86
C MET A 376 19.81 -16.14 4.33
N GLN A 377 21.13 -16.26 4.28
CA GLN A 377 21.85 -17.48 3.85
C GLN A 377 22.74 -18.06 4.95
N ASN A 378 22.59 -17.58 6.20
CA ASN A 378 23.40 -18.06 7.30
C ASN A 378 22.98 -19.48 7.72
N LYS A 379 23.87 -20.44 7.48
CA LYS A 379 23.63 -21.86 7.78
C LYS A 379 23.26 -22.13 9.24
N LYS A 380 23.80 -21.36 10.18
CA LYS A 380 23.47 -21.52 11.61
C LYS A 380 22.05 -21.07 11.90
N VAL A 381 21.63 -19.92 11.35
CA VAL A 381 20.25 -19.43 11.51
C VAL A 381 19.25 -20.41 10.88
N MET A 382 19.55 -20.98 9.71
CA MET A 382 18.70 -22.01 9.11
C MET A 382 18.65 -23.29 9.97
N GLN A 383 19.78 -23.72 10.53
CA GLN A 383 19.81 -24.86 11.44
C GLN A 383 19.02 -24.59 12.72
N MET A 384 19.08 -23.36 13.24
CA MET A 384 18.32 -22.92 14.40
C MET A 384 16.82 -22.95 14.12
N LEU A 385 16.36 -22.41 12.98
CA LEU A 385 14.97 -22.49 12.54
C LEU A 385 14.50 -23.94 12.37
N ARG A 386 15.34 -24.82 11.79
CA ARG A 386 15.05 -26.26 11.68
C ARG A 386 14.92 -26.93 13.05
N THR A 387 15.76 -26.54 14.00
CA THR A 387 15.74 -27.07 15.37
C THR A 387 14.47 -26.63 16.09
N LEU A 388 14.12 -25.34 16.02
CA LEU A 388 12.85 -24.82 16.52
C LEU A 388 11.66 -25.58 15.93
N LEU A 389 11.66 -25.77 14.61
CA LEU A 389 10.61 -26.50 13.91
C LEU A 389 10.50 -27.98 14.34
N GLN A 390 11.62 -28.64 14.64
CA GLN A 390 11.64 -30.02 15.16
C GLN A 390 11.15 -30.11 16.61
N SER A 391 11.37 -29.08 17.42
CA SER A 391 10.90 -29.02 18.80
C SER A 391 9.39 -28.77 18.93
N ILE A 392 8.73 -28.33 17.85
CA ILE A 392 7.27 -28.15 17.82
C ILE A 392 6.61 -29.54 17.71
N PRO A 393 5.84 -29.99 18.72
CA PRO A 393 5.16 -31.28 18.68
C PRO A 393 4.15 -31.34 17.53
N ASN A 394 3.95 -32.54 16.97
CA ASN A 394 2.88 -32.77 16.00
C ASN A 394 1.52 -32.61 16.73
N PRO A 395 0.54 -31.84 16.25
CA PRO A 395 -0.67 -31.47 17.01
C PRO A 395 -1.68 -32.60 17.28
N PHE A 396 -1.25 -33.87 17.26
CA PHE A 396 -2.12 -35.03 17.44
C PHE A 396 -1.92 -35.78 18.75
N ASP A 397 -0.95 -35.39 19.58
CA ASP A 397 -0.63 -36.13 20.80
C ASP A 397 -1.20 -35.50 22.10
N ASP A 398 -1.67 -34.25 22.08
CA ASP A 398 -2.23 -33.59 23.28
C ASP A 398 -3.56 -32.85 23.00
N GLU A 399 -4.64 -33.30 23.65
CA GLU A 399 -5.95 -32.62 23.68
C GLU A 399 -5.88 -31.21 24.32
N ASP A 400 -4.79 -30.84 25.00
CA ASP A 400 -4.61 -29.54 25.66
C ASP A 400 -4.23 -28.39 24.69
N ILE A 401 -3.75 -28.69 23.48
CA ILE A 401 -3.39 -27.67 22.48
C ILE A 401 -4.65 -27.02 21.87
N SER A 402 -5.83 -27.64 22.01
CA SER A 402 -7.09 -27.12 21.46
C SER A 402 -7.60 -25.86 22.17
N ASN A 403 -7.08 -25.51 23.35
CA ASN A 403 -7.65 -24.47 24.22
C ASN A 403 -6.72 -23.28 24.48
N SER A 404 -5.53 -23.28 23.89
CA SER A 404 -4.62 -22.16 24.05
C SER A 404 -4.87 -21.09 22.99
N TYR A 405 -5.12 -19.87 23.45
CA TYR A 405 -5.14 -18.60 22.73
C TYR A 405 -4.15 -18.47 21.54
N ILE A 406 -3.08 -19.25 21.54
CA ILE A 406 -2.09 -19.43 20.46
C ILE A 406 -2.74 -19.67 19.09
N ILE A 407 -3.78 -20.51 18.98
CA ILE A 407 -4.32 -20.92 17.65
C ILE A 407 -5.22 -19.84 17.03
N SER A 408 -5.90 -19.03 17.82
CA SER A 408 -6.73 -17.92 17.30
C SER A 408 -5.93 -16.65 17.02
N ASP A 409 -4.78 -16.46 17.70
CA ASP A 409 -4.00 -15.22 17.69
C ASP A 409 -2.61 -15.32 17.02
N ILE A 410 -2.16 -16.50 16.54
CA ILE A 410 -1.16 -16.62 15.45
C ILE A 410 -1.81 -16.16 14.13
N GLN A 411 -2.31 -14.93 14.15
CA GLN A 411 -3.12 -14.25 13.17
C GLN A 411 -2.58 -14.45 11.76
N GLY A 412 -3.44 -14.95 10.87
CA GLY A 412 -3.14 -15.23 9.46
C GLY A 412 -2.22 -14.18 8.84
N ASP A 413 -2.49 -12.89 9.07
CA ASP A 413 -1.72 -11.76 8.54
C ASP A 413 -0.20 -11.82 8.77
N ARG A 414 0.29 -12.30 9.94
CA ARG A 414 1.74 -12.31 10.25
C ARG A 414 2.48 -13.43 9.54
N PHE A 415 1.93 -14.65 9.60
CA PHE A 415 2.48 -15.79 8.88
C PHE A 415 2.41 -15.54 7.37
N ASP A 416 1.26 -15.06 6.91
CA ASP A 416 0.99 -14.77 5.50
C ASP A 416 1.96 -13.70 4.95
N LEU A 417 2.22 -12.62 5.70
CA LEU A 417 3.24 -11.63 5.34
C LEU A 417 4.63 -12.24 5.24
N THR A 418 5.01 -13.08 6.20
CA THR A 418 6.35 -13.71 6.24
C THR A 418 6.56 -14.66 5.04
N VAL A 419 5.52 -15.40 4.66
CA VAL A 419 5.53 -16.22 3.44
C VAL A 419 5.67 -15.36 2.19
N LEU A 420 4.99 -14.21 2.11
CA LEU A 420 5.12 -13.29 0.97
C LEU A 420 6.52 -12.68 0.88
N LEU A 421 7.13 -12.31 2.01
CA LEU A 421 8.51 -11.82 2.05
C LEU A 421 9.53 -12.88 1.60
N ALA A 422 9.30 -14.15 1.96
CA ALA A 422 10.13 -15.26 1.48
C ALA A 422 10.03 -15.44 -0.05
N ILE A 423 8.86 -15.21 -0.65
CA ILE A 423 8.68 -15.24 -2.10
C ILE A 423 9.31 -14.02 -2.77
N ASP A 424 9.09 -12.83 -2.22
CA ASP A 424 9.64 -11.56 -2.76
C ASP A 424 11.17 -11.60 -2.83
N SER A 425 11.80 -12.10 -1.76
CA SER A 425 13.24 -12.32 -1.68
C SER A 425 13.75 -13.57 -2.42
N SER A 426 12.85 -14.38 -3.01
CA SER A 426 13.18 -15.66 -3.66
C SER A 426 13.91 -16.65 -2.74
N ASN A 427 13.65 -16.59 -1.43
CA ASN A 427 14.26 -17.47 -0.43
C ASN A 427 13.46 -18.77 -0.27
N VAL A 428 13.77 -19.70 -1.18
CA VAL A 428 13.25 -21.07 -1.27
C VAL A 428 13.36 -21.83 0.05
N GLU A 429 14.49 -21.71 0.77
CA GLU A 429 14.74 -22.48 1.99
C GLU A 429 13.83 -22.05 3.15
N ILE A 430 13.66 -20.74 3.34
CA ILE A 430 12.72 -20.21 4.35
C ILE A 430 11.28 -20.54 3.97
N LEU A 431 10.94 -20.42 2.67
CA LEU A 431 9.62 -20.78 2.18
C LEU A 431 9.28 -22.24 2.48
N GLU A 432 10.21 -23.17 2.27
CA GLU A 432 10.02 -24.59 2.64
C GLU A 432 9.80 -24.77 4.14
N LEU A 433 10.58 -24.09 4.99
CA LEU A 433 10.44 -24.17 6.45
C LEU A 433 9.08 -23.66 6.95
N LEU A 434 8.64 -22.50 6.45
CA LEU A 434 7.35 -21.91 6.80
C LEU A 434 6.18 -22.82 6.37
N LEU A 435 6.29 -23.42 5.19
CA LEU A 435 5.23 -24.31 4.69
C LEU A 435 5.24 -25.68 5.38
N ASP A 436 6.40 -26.22 5.77
CA ASP A 436 6.50 -27.43 6.62
C ASP A 436 5.88 -27.18 8.00
N PHE A 437 6.18 -26.03 8.62
CA PHE A 437 5.50 -25.57 9.84
C PHE A 437 3.98 -25.58 9.69
N ARG A 438 3.45 -25.05 8.58
CA ARG A 438 2.01 -25.03 8.32
C ARG A 438 1.43 -26.43 8.10
N ALA A 439 2.12 -27.29 7.34
CA ALA A 439 1.69 -28.67 7.09
C ALA A 439 1.60 -29.48 8.40
N ARG A 440 2.56 -29.29 9.32
CA ARG A 440 2.54 -29.92 10.65
C ARG A 440 1.37 -29.43 11.51
N THR A 441 1.02 -28.15 11.42
CA THR A 441 -0.04 -27.56 12.25
C THR A 441 -1.45 -27.72 11.65
N GLN A 442 -1.57 -28.22 10.42
CA GLN A 442 -2.79 -28.26 9.61
C GLN A 442 -3.97 -29.03 10.23
N SER A 443 -3.74 -30.00 11.10
CA SER A 443 -4.81 -30.80 11.72
C SER A 443 -5.63 -30.09 12.79
N ALA A 444 -5.06 -29.05 13.41
CA ALA A 444 -5.78 -28.17 14.34
C ALA A 444 -6.75 -27.22 13.61
N PHE A 445 -6.66 -27.13 12.29
CA PHE A 445 -7.44 -26.22 11.44
C PHE A 445 -8.44 -27.01 10.58
N GLU A 446 -9.45 -27.62 11.20
CA GLU A 446 -10.52 -28.28 10.46
C GLU A 446 -11.18 -27.32 9.45
N ASN A 447 -11.24 -27.77 8.19
CA ASN A 447 -12.18 -27.37 7.14
C ASN A 447 -12.05 -25.98 6.49
N LYS A 448 -11.06 -25.85 5.59
CA LYS A 448 -11.27 -25.62 4.13
C LYS A 448 -9.90 -25.60 3.43
N ARG A 449 -9.74 -26.45 2.41
CA ARG A 449 -8.61 -26.44 1.44
C ARG A 449 -8.08 -25.02 1.23
N LEU A 450 -6.83 -24.77 1.60
CA LEU A 450 -6.04 -23.60 1.22
C LEU A 450 -6.84 -22.28 1.13
N GLN A 451 -7.81 -22.05 2.04
CA GLN A 451 -8.20 -20.68 2.38
C GLN A 451 -7.10 -20.14 3.29
N ILE A 452 -5.90 -20.02 2.73
CA ILE A 452 -4.98 -19.00 3.19
C ILE A 452 -5.78 -17.69 3.10
N PHE A 453 -5.62 -16.80 4.07
CA PHE A 453 -6.17 -15.45 4.05
C PHE A 453 -7.67 -15.30 4.36
N SER A 454 -8.06 -15.40 5.63
CA SER A 454 -9.27 -14.73 6.12
C SER A 454 -8.97 -13.25 6.35
N GLY A 455 -8.92 -12.44 5.28
CA GLY A 455 -8.87 -10.97 5.40
C GLY A 455 -8.22 -10.25 4.22
N ILE A 456 -7.17 -10.82 3.63
CA ILE A 456 -6.42 -10.24 2.49
C ILE A 456 -6.20 -11.33 1.45
N SER A 457 -7.08 -11.49 0.46
CA SER A 457 -6.96 -12.49 -0.62
C SER A 457 -5.68 -12.33 -1.45
N ASN A 458 -4.50 -12.66 -0.90
CA ASN A 458 -3.22 -12.61 -1.58
C ASN A 458 -3.01 -13.95 -2.31
N PRO A 459 -2.97 -13.98 -3.64
CA PRO A 459 -2.90 -15.24 -4.35
C PRO A 459 -1.46 -15.77 -4.37
N LEU A 460 -1.13 -16.67 -3.43
CA LEU A 460 0.23 -17.17 -3.23
C LEU A 460 0.88 -17.71 -4.52
N MET A 461 0.11 -18.46 -5.31
CA MET A 461 0.54 -18.97 -6.62
C MET A 461 0.85 -17.85 -7.62
N PHE A 462 0.05 -16.77 -7.64
CA PHE A 462 0.31 -15.59 -8.48
C PHE A 462 1.60 -14.89 -8.05
N TRP A 463 1.78 -14.66 -6.75
CA TRP A 463 2.99 -14.04 -6.20
C TRP A 463 4.24 -14.87 -6.51
N ALA A 464 4.21 -16.18 -6.32
CA ALA A 464 5.31 -17.05 -6.74
C ALA A 464 5.58 -16.92 -8.25
N GLY A 465 4.51 -16.87 -9.05
CA GLY A 465 4.58 -16.68 -10.50
C GLY A 465 5.20 -15.34 -10.94
N THR A 466 5.18 -14.28 -10.12
CA THR A 466 5.85 -13.01 -10.42
C THR A 466 7.33 -12.99 -10.00
N HIS A 467 7.80 -13.93 -9.17
CA HIS A 467 9.12 -13.89 -8.52
C HIS A 467 10.09 -14.98 -8.99
N ASP A 468 9.87 -16.26 -8.65
CA ASP A 468 10.86 -17.32 -8.88
C ASP A 468 10.17 -18.66 -9.23
N VAL A 469 10.66 -19.34 -10.26
CA VAL A 469 10.21 -20.68 -10.66
C VAL A 469 10.36 -21.70 -9.53
N ASN A 470 11.38 -21.57 -8.68
CA ASN A 470 11.62 -22.47 -7.57
C ASN A 470 10.58 -22.33 -6.46
N CYS A 471 10.10 -21.11 -6.20
CA CYS A 471 8.94 -20.89 -5.34
C CYS A 471 7.70 -21.60 -5.90
N VAL A 472 7.44 -21.49 -7.21
CA VAL A 472 6.33 -22.20 -7.87
C VAL A 472 6.49 -23.73 -7.74
N LYS A 473 7.69 -24.27 -7.98
CA LYS A 473 7.99 -25.70 -7.86
C LYS A 473 7.71 -26.23 -6.45
N ILE A 474 8.13 -25.50 -5.41
CA ILE A 474 7.88 -25.89 -4.01
C ILE A 474 6.39 -25.89 -3.69
N LEU A 475 5.67 -24.85 -4.08
CA LEU A 475 4.23 -24.78 -3.85
C LEU A 475 3.51 -25.96 -4.51
N ILE A 476 3.84 -26.30 -5.77
CA ILE A 476 3.26 -27.47 -6.44
C ILE A 476 3.62 -28.78 -5.70
N LYS A 477 4.87 -28.95 -5.26
CA LYS A 477 5.32 -30.11 -4.49
C LYS A 477 4.53 -30.29 -3.18
N LEU A 478 4.07 -29.19 -2.59
CA LEU A 478 3.29 -29.14 -1.37
C LEU A 478 1.78 -29.28 -1.60
N GLY A 479 1.35 -29.51 -2.85
CA GLY A 479 -0.04 -29.84 -3.18
C GLY A 479 -0.88 -28.68 -3.70
N PHE A 480 -0.30 -27.50 -3.93
CA PHE A 480 -0.99 -26.42 -4.65
C PHE A 480 -1.22 -26.85 -6.10
N HIS A 481 -2.43 -26.62 -6.62
CA HIS A 481 -2.76 -27.03 -7.97
C HIS A 481 -2.21 -26.01 -8.98
N ILE A 482 -1.69 -26.47 -10.11
CA ILE A 482 -1.08 -25.56 -11.12
C ILE A 482 -2.07 -24.52 -11.66
N ASN A 483 -3.35 -24.89 -11.73
CA ASN A 483 -4.47 -24.04 -12.16
C ASN A 483 -5.26 -23.45 -10.99
N GLU A 484 -4.69 -23.43 -9.78
CA GLU A 484 -5.32 -22.78 -8.63
C GLU A 484 -5.45 -21.28 -8.87
N PHE A 485 -6.61 -20.72 -8.54
CA PHE A 485 -6.91 -19.31 -8.75
C PHE A 485 -7.71 -18.69 -7.60
N THR A 486 -7.51 -17.40 -7.38
CA THR A 486 -8.43 -16.55 -6.61
C THR A 486 -8.96 -15.43 -7.50
N ILE A 487 -10.07 -14.81 -7.11
CA ILE A 487 -10.69 -13.70 -7.84
C ILE A 487 -10.80 -12.49 -6.90
N SER A 488 -10.26 -11.35 -7.32
CA SER A 488 -10.48 -10.04 -6.68
C SER A 488 -10.53 -8.96 -7.77
N ASP A 489 -11.46 -8.02 -7.67
CA ASP A 489 -11.62 -6.90 -8.63
C ASP A 489 -11.62 -7.34 -10.11
N ASP A 490 -12.38 -8.39 -10.42
CA ASP A 490 -12.47 -9.03 -11.74
C ASP A 490 -11.13 -9.52 -12.31
N TYR A 491 -10.12 -9.70 -11.45
CA TYR A 491 -8.83 -10.26 -11.79
C TYR A 491 -8.73 -11.71 -11.33
N TYR A 492 -8.38 -12.61 -12.25
CA TYR A 492 -8.11 -14.02 -12.00
C TYR A 492 -6.63 -14.22 -11.70
N TYR A 493 -6.32 -14.46 -10.44
CA TYR A 493 -4.96 -14.61 -9.98
C TYR A 493 -4.53 -16.08 -10.02
N THR A 494 -3.86 -16.47 -11.11
CA THR A 494 -3.17 -17.76 -11.25
C THR A 494 -1.65 -17.56 -11.25
N ALA A 495 -0.88 -18.63 -11.05
CA ALA A 495 0.57 -18.57 -11.27
C ALA A 495 0.92 -18.13 -12.70
N LEU A 496 0.14 -18.59 -13.69
CA LEU A 496 0.34 -18.21 -15.09
C LEU A 496 0.05 -16.71 -15.31
N ALA A 497 -0.98 -16.15 -14.66
CA ALA A 497 -1.25 -14.71 -14.72
C ALA A 497 -0.09 -13.89 -14.15
N GLY A 498 0.50 -14.32 -13.03
CA GLY A 498 1.69 -13.68 -12.44
C GLY A 498 2.91 -13.76 -13.34
N ALA A 499 3.15 -14.92 -13.94
CA ALA A 499 4.26 -15.14 -14.87
C ALA A 499 4.13 -14.27 -16.13
N ILE A 500 2.93 -14.20 -16.73
CA ILE A 500 2.66 -13.33 -17.89
C ILE A 500 2.79 -11.85 -17.50
N TYR A 501 2.24 -11.45 -16.35
CA TYR A 501 2.31 -10.08 -15.83
C TYR A 501 3.74 -9.60 -15.57
N SER A 502 4.59 -10.45 -15.00
CA SER A 502 6.01 -10.16 -14.73
C SER A 502 6.91 -10.32 -15.97
N GLY A 503 6.52 -11.19 -16.92
CA GLY A 503 7.25 -11.42 -18.17
C GLY A 503 8.39 -12.40 -18.01
N LYS A 504 8.37 -13.19 -16.95
CA LYS A 504 9.38 -14.20 -16.65
C LYS A 504 9.12 -15.44 -17.50
N MET A 505 9.70 -15.45 -18.70
CA MET A 505 9.54 -16.52 -19.69
C MET A 505 9.91 -17.91 -19.15
N GLU A 506 10.88 -18.01 -18.25
CA GLU A 506 11.24 -19.25 -17.55
C GLU A 506 10.05 -19.85 -16.78
N ILE A 507 9.33 -19.01 -16.02
CA ILE A 507 8.16 -19.43 -15.23
C ILE A 507 7.00 -19.77 -16.17
N ILE A 508 6.78 -18.97 -17.22
CA ILE A 508 5.75 -19.23 -18.24
C ILE A 508 5.99 -20.59 -18.91
N PHE A 509 7.24 -20.88 -19.31
CA PHE A 509 7.66 -22.16 -19.88
C PHE A 509 7.37 -23.30 -18.91
N PHE A 510 7.85 -23.18 -17.66
CA PHE A 510 7.66 -24.19 -16.64
C PHE A 510 6.17 -24.50 -16.40
N LEU A 511 5.34 -23.47 -16.22
CA LEU A 511 3.91 -23.63 -15.96
C LEU A 511 3.18 -24.29 -17.13
N ILE A 512 3.44 -23.86 -18.37
CA ILE A 512 2.82 -24.45 -19.57
C ILE A 512 3.28 -25.90 -19.75
N SER A 513 4.57 -26.20 -19.56
CA SER A 513 5.10 -27.56 -19.63
C SER A 513 4.48 -28.52 -18.60
N LYS A 514 3.96 -27.97 -17.48
CA LYS A 514 3.30 -28.73 -16.42
C LYS A 514 1.76 -28.73 -16.54
N GLY A 515 1.21 -28.27 -17.67
CA GLY A 515 -0.22 -28.34 -17.97
C GLY A 515 -1.04 -27.19 -17.40
N ALA A 516 -0.47 -25.99 -17.27
CA ALA A 516 -1.24 -24.80 -16.97
C ALA A 516 -2.31 -24.56 -18.07
N ASP A 517 -3.55 -24.29 -17.66
CA ASP A 517 -4.69 -24.13 -18.56
C ASP A 517 -4.60 -22.78 -19.28
N LEU A 518 -4.28 -22.84 -20.57
CA LEU A 518 -4.16 -21.69 -21.45
C LEU A 518 -5.50 -21.04 -21.79
N TYR A 519 -6.60 -21.79 -21.66
CA TYR A 519 -7.95 -21.39 -22.07
C TYR A 519 -8.80 -20.87 -20.90
N ALA A 520 -8.38 -21.11 -19.66
CA ALA A 520 -9.04 -20.57 -18.47
C ALA A 520 -8.83 -19.05 -18.34
N PRO A 521 -9.76 -18.33 -17.67
CA PRO A 521 -9.58 -16.92 -17.33
C PRO A 521 -8.25 -16.65 -16.64
N CYS A 522 -7.52 -15.65 -17.11
CA CYS A 522 -6.15 -15.36 -16.70
C CYS A 522 -5.98 -13.84 -16.61
N GLY A 523 -5.63 -13.35 -15.42
CA GLY A 523 -5.56 -11.91 -15.17
C GLY A 523 -6.90 -11.21 -15.40
N LYS A 524 -6.93 -10.17 -16.24
CA LYS A 524 -8.17 -9.46 -16.61
C LYS A 524 -8.83 -10.03 -17.87
N SER A 525 -8.32 -11.13 -18.40
CA SER A 525 -8.67 -11.63 -19.73
C SER A 525 -9.29 -13.02 -19.66
N SER A 526 -10.00 -13.40 -20.73
CA SER A 526 -10.68 -14.69 -20.82
C SER A 526 -9.76 -15.90 -21.03
N SER A 527 -8.48 -15.67 -21.34
CA SER A 527 -7.46 -16.71 -21.56
C SER A 527 -6.06 -16.17 -21.31
N ALA A 528 -5.08 -17.06 -21.12
CA ALA A 528 -3.68 -16.70 -20.95
C ALA A 528 -3.13 -15.93 -22.16
N VAL A 529 -3.50 -16.35 -23.38
CA VAL A 529 -3.04 -15.68 -24.60
C VAL A 529 -3.68 -14.30 -24.77
N ALA A 530 -4.96 -14.14 -24.40
CA ALA A 530 -5.60 -12.83 -24.40
C ALA A 530 -4.94 -11.88 -23.39
N GLU A 531 -4.52 -12.39 -22.23
CA GLU A 531 -3.78 -11.59 -21.24
C GLU A 531 -2.40 -11.18 -21.74
N ALA A 532 -1.67 -12.08 -22.39
CA ALA A 532 -0.39 -11.76 -23.03
C ALA A 532 -0.54 -10.66 -24.09
N ILE A 533 -1.57 -10.74 -24.93
CA ILE A 533 -1.88 -9.70 -25.94
C ILE A 533 -2.26 -8.39 -25.27
N ARG A 534 -3.10 -8.42 -24.24
CA ARG A 534 -3.51 -7.23 -23.47
C ARG A 534 -2.32 -6.51 -22.84
N LEU A 535 -1.30 -7.25 -22.45
CA LEU A 535 -0.05 -6.76 -21.87
C LEU A 535 1.05 -6.45 -22.90
N GLY A 536 0.83 -6.73 -24.20
CA GLY A 536 1.80 -6.46 -25.26
C GLY A 536 2.96 -7.47 -25.36
N ARG A 537 2.81 -8.66 -24.77
CA ARG A 537 3.86 -9.69 -24.68
C ARG A 537 3.96 -10.55 -25.93
N ILE A 538 4.60 -10.04 -26.98
CA ILE A 538 4.78 -10.75 -28.25
C ILE A 538 5.58 -12.05 -28.09
N ASP A 539 6.55 -12.08 -27.18
CA ASP A 539 7.36 -13.24 -26.79
C ASP A 539 6.50 -14.37 -26.21
N THR A 540 5.60 -14.04 -25.28
CA THR A 540 4.65 -14.99 -24.69
C THR A 540 3.63 -15.47 -25.73
N VAL A 541 3.13 -14.58 -26.59
CA VAL A 541 2.20 -14.96 -27.68
C VAL A 541 2.89 -15.90 -28.68
N ALA A 542 4.12 -15.61 -29.07
CA ALA A 542 4.92 -16.48 -29.92
C ALA A 542 5.11 -17.85 -29.27
N PHE A 543 5.52 -17.89 -28.01
CA PHE A 543 5.72 -19.13 -27.27
C PHE A 543 4.43 -19.96 -27.17
N ILE A 544 3.31 -19.35 -26.79
CA ILE A 544 2.02 -20.05 -26.69
C ILE A 544 1.59 -20.61 -28.05
N LEU A 545 1.76 -19.85 -29.15
CA LEU A 545 1.43 -20.32 -30.50
C LEU A 545 2.30 -21.50 -30.96
N GLU A 546 3.57 -21.52 -30.57
CA GLU A 546 4.48 -22.63 -30.87
C GLU A 546 4.13 -23.90 -30.08
N VAL A 547 3.81 -23.77 -28.79
CA VAL A 547 3.50 -24.91 -27.92
C VAL A 547 2.08 -25.44 -28.14
N GLU A 548 1.11 -24.56 -28.39
CA GLU A 548 -0.30 -24.90 -28.60
C GLU A 548 -0.85 -24.22 -29.87
N PRO A 549 -0.48 -24.70 -31.08
CA PRO A 549 -1.00 -24.16 -32.35
C PRO A 549 -2.53 -24.10 -32.45
N GLY A 550 -3.24 -24.93 -31.68
CA GLY A 550 -4.70 -24.97 -31.61
C GLY A 550 -5.32 -23.69 -31.06
N CYS A 551 -4.57 -22.87 -30.32
CA CYS A 551 -5.09 -21.60 -29.78
C CYS A 551 -5.17 -20.48 -30.84
N TYR A 552 -4.67 -20.69 -32.07
CA TYR A 552 -4.57 -19.66 -33.11
C TYR A 552 -5.87 -18.90 -33.38
N ALA A 553 -7.02 -19.59 -33.37
CA ALA A 553 -8.32 -18.94 -33.55
C ALA A 553 -8.63 -17.92 -32.44
N ILE A 554 -8.32 -18.26 -31.19
CA ILE A 554 -8.50 -17.39 -30.02
C ILE A 554 -7.49 -16.24 -30.07
N VAL A 555 -6.25 -16.51 -30.50
CA VAL A 555 -5.22 -15.49 -30.68
C VAL A 555 -5.68 -14.45 -31.70
N LEU A 556 -6.18 -14.89 -32.87
CA LEU A 556 -6.69 -13.99 -33.90
C LEU A 556 -7.80 -13.10 -33.36
N GLU A 557 -8.78 -13.66 -32.66
CA GLU A 557 -9.89 -12.89 -32.08
C GLU A 557 -9.39 -11.86 -31.06
N ALA A 558 -8.54 -12.28 -30.11
CA ALA A 558 -8.00 -11.40 -29.09
C ALA A 558 -7.12 -10.29 -29.68
N VAL A 559 -6.33 -10.61 -30.71
CA VAL A 559 -5.45 -9.66 -31.41
C VAL A 559 -6.24 -8.61 -32.18
N MET A 560 -7.38 -8.96 -32.78
CA MET A 560 -8.22 -7.99 -33.53
C MET A 560 -8.72 -6.85 -32.63
N ASN A 561 -9.03 -7.15 -31.36
CA ASN A 561 -9.47 -6.19 -30.36
C ASN A 561 -8.30 -5.48 -29.64
N SER A 562 -7.05 -5.82 -29.97
CA SER A 562 -5.86 -5.26 -29.31
C SER A 562 -5.40 -3.93 -29.95
N LYS A 563 -4.65 -3.13 -29.19
CA LYS A 563 -3.98 -1.91 -29.66
C LYS A 563 -2.59 -2.17 -30.29
N TYR A 564 -2.05 -3.38 -30.17
CA TYR A 564 -0.65 -3.71 -30.51
C TYR A 564 -0.51 -4.16 -31.96
N GLN A 565 -0.11 -3.24 -32.84
CA GLN A 565 -0.01 -3.49 -34.29
C GLN A 565 1.11 -4.49 -34.65
N ASN A 566 2.21 -4.48 -33.92
CA ASN A 566 3.31 -5.45 -34.06
C ASN A 566 2.85 -6.90 -33.81
N ILE A 567 2.04 -7.13 -32.78
CA ILE A 567 1.47 -8.46 -32.48
C ILE A 567 0.47 -8.86 -33.56
N LYS A 568 -0.36 -7.92 -34.05
CA LYS A 568 -1.25 -8.16 -35.20
C LYS A 568 -0.49 -8.66 -36.42
N GLU A 569 0.57 -7.97 -36.79
CA GLU A 569 1.39 -8.37 -37.94
C GLU A 569 2.10 -9.71 -37.72
N PHE A 570 2.60 -9.96 -36.51
CA PHE A 570 3.23 -11.23 -36.16
C PHE A 570 2.24 -12.40 -36.31
N VAL A 571 1.08 -12.31 -35.68
CA VAL A 571 0.06 -13.38 -35.70
C VAL A 571 -0.49 -13.60 -37.12
N GLN A 572 -0.68 -12.54 -37.91
CA GLN A 572 -1.10 -12.67 -39.32
C GLN A 572 -0.06 -13.36 -40.20
N LYS A 573 1.23 -13.20 -39.89
CA LYS A 573 2.34 -13.82 -40.62
C LYS A 573 2.71 -15.20 -40.07
N TRP A 574 2.24 -15.53 -38.86
CA TRP A 574 2.53 -16.79 -38.20
C TRP A 574 1.93 -17.97 -38.97
N LYS A 575 2.67 -19.07 -39.05
CA LYS A 575 2.26 -20.31 -39.72
C LYS A 575 2.61 -21.51 -38.85
N PRO A 576 1.66 -22.44 -38.61
CA PRO A 576 1.96 -23.64 -37.83
C PRO A 576 3.01 -24.50 -38.55
N GLY A 577 4.04 -24.94 -37.82
CA GLY A 577 4.99 -25.96 -38.29
C GLY A 577 6.29 -25.45 -38.95
N LEU A 578 6.70 -24.20 -38.72
CA LEU A 578 8.11 -23.81 -38.96
C LEU A 578 8.99 -24.42 -37.87
N LYS A 579 9.38 -25.69 -38.05
CA LYS A 579 10.50 -26.28 -37.30
C LYS A 579 11.76 -25.44 -37.57
N GLY A 580 12.12 -24.61 -36.60
CA GLY A 580 13.21 -23.63 -36.69
C GLY A 580 13.19 -22.68 -35.48
N SER A 581 13.12 -23.30 -34.31
CA SER A 581 13.47 -22.82 -32.96
C SER A 581 13.62 -21.33 -32.66
N VAL A 582 12.54 -20.78 -32.10
CA VAL A 582 12.67 -19.87 -30.96
C VAL A 582 13.02 -20.67 -29.68
N LEU A 583 12.58 -21.93 -29.58
CA LEU A 583 12.90 -22.84 -28.48
C LEU A 583 14.40 -23.18 -28.39
N ASP A 584 15.05 -23.68 -29.45
CA ASP A 584 16.53 -23.89 -29.46
C ASP A 584 17.36 -22.59 -29.38
N ALA A 585 16.74 -21.41 -29.51
CA ALA A 585 17.43 -20.12 -29.31
C ALA A 585 17.27 -19.58 -27.87
N ILE A 586 16.23 -19.99 -27.15
CA ILE A 586 15.99 -19.68 -25.73
C ILE A 586 16.67 -20.72 -24.83
N ILE A 587 16.69 -21.99 -25.26
CA ILE A 587 17.47 -23.07 -24.66
C ILE A 587 18.88 -22.96 -25.23
N GLY A 588 19.71 -22.07 -24.66
CA GLY A 588 21.13 -21.99 -25.04
C GLY A 588 21.83 -23.34 -24.81
N ASP A 589 22.90 -23.59 -25.57
CA ASP A 589 23.74 -24.81 -25.57
C ASP A 589 24.31 -25.25 -24.18
N ASP A 590 24.04 -24.52 -23.09
CA ASP A 590 24.68 -24.70 -21.79
C ASP A 590 23.77 -25.29 -20.67
N ASP A 591 22.47 -25.53 -20.89
CA ASP A 591 21.58 -26.12 -19.86
C ASP A 591 21.13 -27.55 -20.21
N GLU A 592 22.01 -28.54 -19.98
CA GLU A 592 21.73 -29.98 -20.08
C GLU A 592 20.49 -30.41 -19.26
N THR A 593 20.08 -29.64 -18.24
CA THR A 593 18.89 -29.91 -17.42
C THR A 593 17.56 -29.61 -18.09
N MET A 594 17.50 -28.75 -19.12
CA MET A 594 16.23 -28.37 -19.78
C MET A 594 15.83 -29.34 -20.90
N ALA A 595 16.79 -30.05 -21.50
CA ALA A 595 16.53 -31.05 -22.52
C ALA A 595 15.94 -32.36 -21.93
N GLU A 596 16.33 -32.72 -20.70
CA GLU A 596 15.82 -33.94 -20.04
C GLU A 596 14.34 -33.87 -19.65
N LEU A 597 13.77 -32.67 -19.46
CA LEU A 597 12.36 -32.49 -19.10
C LEU A 597 11.39 -32.56 -20.29
N CYS A 598 11.89 -32.53 -21.53
CA CYS A 598 11.08 -32.53 -22.75
C CYS A 598 10.72 -33.94 -23.27
N PHE A 599 11.32 -34.99 -22.72
CA PHE A 599 11.08 -36.37 -23.15
C PHE A 599 10.91 -37.31 -21.96
N ASP A 600 9.82 -37.19 -21.22
CA ASP A 600 9.23 -38.34 -20.55
C ASP A 600 7.71 -38.12 -20.38
N HIS A 601 7.00 -38.72 -21.35
CA HIS A 601 5.57 -39.04 -21.51
C HIS A 601 4.45 -38.16 -20.90
#